data_AF-A0A8J2KE21-F1
#
_entry.id   AF-A0A8J2KE21-F1
#
_cell.length_a   1.000
_cell.length_b   1.000
_cell.length_c   1.000
_cell.angle_alpha   90.00
_cell.angle_beta   90.00
_cell.angle_gamma   90.00
#
_symmetry.space_group_name_H-M   'P 1'
#
loop_
_entity.id
_entity.type
_entity.pdbx_description
1 polymer ?
#
loop_
_entity_poly.entity_id
_entity_poly.type
_entity_poly.pdbx_seq_one_letter_code
_entity_poly.pdbx_strand_id
1 'polypeptide(L)'
;MNIDNKFLLVCLQLIIISLMSLRVEGRAGGRNIGHKKPWFDIIPLEQPTPTIITTSRLYHRCSSNFVSIKNKPTAIDRGRNCTGELELETVMSRRKGNKTHITKTRIRGFLSRRYLCFNRKGKLVAWPE
;
A
#
# COMPACT_ATOMS: atom_id res chain seq x y z
N MET A 1 -24.34 7.98 -23.31
CA MET A 1 -23.39 8.67 -22.42
C MET A 1 -22.53 9.57 -23.29
N ASN A 2 -22.74 10.89 -23.22
CA ASN A 2 -21.93 11.86 -23.96
C ASN A 2 -20.57 11.95 -23.26
N ILE A 3 -19.52 11.42 -23.89
CA ILE A 3 -18.16 11.58 -23.40
C ILE A 3 -17.81 13.06 -23.58
N ASP A 4 -17.58 13.76 -22.47
CA ASP A 4 -17.25 15.19 -22.47
C ASP A 4 -16.05 15.45 -23.38
N ASN A 5 -16.23 16.26 -24.43
CA ASN A 5 -15.16 16.66 -25.35
C ASN A 5 -13.95 17.28 -24.63
N LYS A 6 -14.16 17.82 -23.42
CA LYS A 6 -13.11 18.31 -22.54
C LYS A 6 -12.18 17.20 -22.04
N PHE A 7 -12.71 16.01 -21.77
CA PHE A 7 -11.93 14.86 -21.32
C PHE A 7 -11.02 14.33 -22.43
N LEU A 8 -11.53 14.25 -23.66
CA LEU A 8 -10.75 13.87 -24.85
C LEU A 8 -9.60 14.85 -25.11
N LEU A 9 -9.81 16.15 -24.93
CA LEU A 9 -8.77 17.16 -25.10
C LEU A 9 -7.62 16.99 -24.08
N VAL A 10 -7.95 16.70 -22.83
CA VAL A 10 -6.96 16.46 -21.76
C VAL A 10 -6.14 15.19 -22.04
N CYS A 11 -6.80 14.12 -22.48
CA CYS A 11 -6.11 12.89 -22.88
C CYS A 11 -5.15 13.12 -24.06
N LEU A 12 -5.56 13.90 -25.05
CA LEU A 12 -4.73 14.22 -26.21
C LEU A 12 -3.50 15.06 -25.82
N GLN A 13 -3.66 16.05 -24.94
CA GLN A 13 -2.55 16.86 -24.42
C GLN A 13 -1.51 16.01 -23.68
N LEU A 14 -1.94 15.05 -22.86
CA LEU A 14 -1.03 14.16 -22.13
C LEU A 14 -0.21 13.26 -23.07
N ILE A 15 -0.82 12.77 -24.16
CA ILE A 15 -0.14 11.96 -25.17
C ILE A 15 0.92 12.79 -25.92
N ILE A 16 0.59 14.03 -26.30
CA ILE A 16 1.53 14.93 -27.01
C ILE A 16 2.73 15.27 -26.11
N ILE A 17 2.51 15.59 -24.83
CA ILE A 17 3.60 15.86 -23.88
C ILE A 17 4.50 14.62 -23.76
N SER A 18 3.92 13.44 -23.62
CA SER A 18 4.68 12.19 -23.51
C SER A 18 5.50 11.87 -24.77
N LEU A 19 4.97 12.18 -25.96
CA LEU A 19 5.69 12.02 -27.23
C LEU A 19 6.82 13.04 -27.40
N MET A 20 6.65 14.26 -26.91
CA MET A 20 7.70 15.29 -26.95
C MET A 20 8.83 15.00 -25.95
N SER A 21 8.52 14.40 -24.79
CA SER A 21 9.54 13.94 -23.83
C SER A 21 10.37 12.76 -24.35
N LEU A 22 9.89 12.00 -25.34
CA LEU A 22 10.63 10.91 -25.97
C LEU A 22 11.63 11.37 -27.06
N ARG A 23 11.70 12.67 -27.36
CA ARG A 23 12.53 13.21 -28.46
C ARG A 23 13.82 13.91 -28.03
N VAL A 24 14.19 13.85 -26.74
CA VAL A 24 15.47 14.41 -26.25
C VAL A 24 16.31 13.30 -25.65
N GLU A 25 16.89 12.46 -26.51
CA GLU A 25 18.14 11.75 -26.22
C GLU A 25 18.80 11.35 -27.54
N GLY A 26 19.21 12.37 -28.29
CA GLY A 26 20.09 12.23 -29.44
C GLY A 26 21.51 12.60 -29.08
N ARG A 27 22.43 11.64 -29.27
CA ARG A 27 23.85 11.82 -29.65
C ARG A 27 24.82 12.41 -28.62
N ALA A 28 25.54 11.50 -27.96
CA ALA A 28 26.98 11.66 -27.74
C ALA A 28 27.69 10.40 -28.23
N GLY A 29 28.65 10.59 -29.14
CA GLY A 29 29.39 9.53 -29.82
C GLY A 29 30.35 8.76 -28.91
N GLY A 30 30.50 7.49 -29.20
CA GLY A 30 31.54 6.62 -28.66
C GLY A 30 31.52 5.31 -29.44
N ARG A 31 32.41 5.18 -30.42
CA ARG A 31 32.72 3.88 -31.03
C ARG A 31 33.32 3.01 -29.94
N ASN A 32 32.68 1.89 -29.62
CA ASN A 32 33.36 0.74 -29.03
C ASN A 32 32.68 -0.53 -29.54
N ILE A 33 33.48 -1.32 -30.25
CA ILE A 33 33.20 -2.69 -30.65
C ILE A 33 33.17 -3.52 -29.35
N GLY A 34 32.05 -4.19 -29.07
CA GLY A 34 31.96 -5.04 -27.90
C GLY A 34 30.55 -5.60 -27.68
N HIS A 35 30.37 -6.85 -28.10
CA HIS A 35 29.30 -7.79 -27.74
C HIS A 35 27.84 -7.29 -27.84
N LYS A 36 27.13 -7.85 -28.84
CA LYS A 36 25.67 -7.89 -28.89
C LYS A 36 25.14 -8.46 -27.56
N LYS A 37 24.61 -7.60 -26.67
CA LYS A 37 23.78 -8.04 -25.55
C LYS A 37 22.54 -8.73 -26.13
N PRO A 38 22.14 -9.90 -25.62
CA PRO A 38 20.91 -10.56 -26.07
C PRO A 38 19.70 -9.66 -25.85
N TRP A 39 18.70 -9.76 -26.74
CA TRP A 39 17.50 -8.92 -26.78
C TRP A 39 16.46 -9.25 -25.68
N PHE A 40 16.90 -9.92 -24.63
CA PHE A 40 16.08 -10.32 -23.51
C PHE A 40 16.72 -9.81 -22.24
N ASP A 41 16.18 -8.71 -21.74
CA ASP A 41 16.41 -8.30 -20.36
C ASP A 41 15.65 -9.29 -19.48
N ILE A 42 16.38 -9.93 -18.56
CA ILE A 42 15.77 -10.65 -17.44
C ILE A 42 15.08 -9.58 -16.62
N ILE A 43 13.76 -9.40 -16.81
CA ILE A 43 12.95 -8.57 -15.92
C ILE A 43 12.99 -9.30 -14.57
N PRO A 44 13.61 -8.73 -13.52
CA PRO A 44 13.51 -9.32 -12.20
C PRO A 44 12.02 -9.29 -11.85
N LEU A 45 11.43 -10.47 -11.67
CA LEU A 45 10.12 -10.55 -11.04
C LEU A 45 10.24 -9.82 -9.72
N GLU A 46 9.50 -8.71 -9.55
CA GLU A 46 9.42 -8.02 -8.27
C GLU A 46 9.04 -9.08 -7.24
N GLN A 47 10.01 -9.47 -6.41
CA GLN A 47 9.76 -10.45 -5.37
C GLN A 47 8.64 -9.89 -4.50
N PRO A 48 7.61 -10.70 -4.18
CA PRO A 48 6.54 -10.26 -3.29
C PRO A 48 7.19 -9.74 -2.02
N THR A 49 6.95 -8.46 -1.73
CA THR A 49 7.58 -7.80 -0.59
C THR A 49 7.15 -8.58 0.65
N PRO A 50 8.09 -9.06 1.49
CA PRO A 50 7.72 -9.88 2.65
C PRO A 50 6.78 -9.08 3.54
N THR A 51 5.63 -9.68 3.89
CA THR A 51 4.68 -9.09 4.84
C THR A 51 5.37 -9.00 6.20
N ILE A 52 5.67 -7.77 6.64
CA ILE A 52 6.23 -7.53 7.97
C ILE A 52 5.07 -7.57 8.97
N ILE A 53 5.14 -8.48 9.94
CA ILE A 53 4.18 -8.59 11.04
C ILE A 53 4.84 -8.06 12.31
N THR A 54 4.19 -7.11 12.97
CA THR A 54 4.65 -6.58 14.26
C THR A 54 3.52 -6.62 15.27
N THR A 55 3.84 -6.97 16.53
CA THR A 55 2.86 -6.97 17.62
C THR A 55 2.93 -5.64 18.35
N SER A 56 1.77 -5.00 18.57
CA SER A 56 1.70 -3.67 19.19
C SER A 56 0.36 -3.46 19.90
N ARG A 57 0.27 -2.38 20.68
CA ARG A 57 -0.98 -1.91 21.31
C ARG A 57 -1.33 -0.54 20.77
N LEU A 58 -2.61 -0.33 20.44
CA LEU A 58 -3.09 0.97 19.96
C LEU A 58 -3.76 1.73 21.11
N TYR A 59 -3.17 2.84 21.53
CA TYR A 59 -3.72 3.71 22.57
C TYR A 59 -4.71 4.72 21.98
N HIS A 60 -5.93 4.77 22.52
CA HIS A 60 -6.95 5.73 22.15
C HIS A 60 -6.98 6.90 23.14
N ARG A 61 -6.43 8.04 22.72
CA ARG A 61 -6.21 9.23 23.55
C ARG A 61 -7.50 9.77 24.19
N CYS A 62 -8.61 9.83 23.46
CA CYS A 62 -9.85 10.43 23.98
C CYS A 62 -10.52 9.59 25.07
N SER A 63 -10.31 8.27 25.08
CA SER A 63 -10.87 7.40 26.12
C SER A 63 -9.82 6.91 27.10
N SER A 64 -8.56 7.31 26.96
CA SER A 64 -7.43 6.83 27.76
C SER A 64 -7.33 5.29 27.87
N ASN A 65 -7.73 4.57 26.82
CA ASN A 65 -7.80 3.10 26.81
C ASN A 65 -7.10 2.52 25.59
N PHE A 66 -6.70 1.24 25.66
CA PHE A 66 -6.16 0.52 24.51
C PHE A 66 -7.28 -0.11 23.68
N VAL A 67 -7.11 -0.10 22.36
CA VAL A 67 -8.02 -0.77 21.41
C VAL A 67 -7.82 -2.28 21.53
N SER A 68 -8.93 -3.02 21.57
CA SER A 68 -8.91 -4.48 21.59
C SER A 68 -10.02 -5.05 20.70
N ILE A 69 -9.67 -6.01 19.86
CA ILE A 69 -10.59 -6.66 18.92
C ILE A 69 -11.09 -7.96 19.55
N LYS A 70 -12.37 -8.01 19.91
CA LYS A 70 -13.03 -9.18 20.50
C LYS A 70 -13.79 -10.01 19.46
N ASN A 71 -14.30 -11.16 19.89
CA ASN A 71 -15.22 -11.98 19.11
C ASN A 71 -16.64 -11.40 18.95
N LYS A 72 -16.86 -10.15 19.40
CA LYS A 72 -18.13 -9.43 19.26
C LYS A 72 -18.05 -8.48 18.05
N PRO A 73 -19.18 -8.17 17.38
CA PRO A 73 -19.20 -7.32 16.19
C PRO A 73 -18.70 -5.89 16.43
N THR A 74 -18.72 -5.43 17.69
CA THR A 74 -18.09 -4.19 18.12
C THR A 74 -16.60 -4.43 18.38
N ALA A 75 -15.76 -3.94 17.47
CA ALA A 75 -14.34 -4.26 17.42
C ALA A 75 -13.46 -3.55 18.47
N ILE A 76 -14.04 -2.81 19.42
CA ILE A 76 -13.30 -2.02 20.41
C ILE A 76 -13.92 -2.25 21.78
N ASP A 77 -13.20 -2.96 22.66
CA ASP A 77 -13.51 -2.94 24.10
C ASP A 77 -12.67 -1.88 24.84
N ARG A 78 -13.30 -1.25 25.83
CA ARG A 78 -12.76 -0.12 26.62
C ARG A 78 -12.35 -0.55 28.04
N GLY A 79 -11.98 -1.81 28.21
CA GLY A 79 -11.67 -2.41 29.51
C GLY A 79 -10.21 -2.30 29.91
N ARG A 80 -9.95 -2.01 31.20
CA ARG A 80 -8.63 -1.93 31.84
C ARG A 80 -7.82 -3.25 31.81
N ASN A 81 -8.52 -4.38 31.58
CA ASN A 81 -7.96 -5.74 31.66
C ASN A 81 -7.85 -6.44 30.29
N CYS A 82 -8.07 -5.73 29.18
CA CYS A 82 -7.84 -6.30 27.86
C CYS A 82 -6.37 -6.11 27.50
N THR A 83 -5.65 -7.19 27.16
CA THR A 83 -4.23 -7.09 26.74
C THR A 83 -4.03 -6.17 25.54
N GLY A 84 -5.08 -5.98 24.72
CA GLY A 84 -5.09 -4.99 23.63
C GLY A 84 -4.04 -5.26 22.55
N GLU A 85 -3.53 -6.49 22.49
CA GLU A 85 -2.48 -6.89 21.57
C GLU A 85 -3.05 -7.08 20.16
N LEU A 86 -2.39 -6.42 19.23
CA LEU A 86 -2.75 -6.35 17.82
C LEU A 86 -1.54 -6.73 16.98
N GLU A 87 -1.78 -7.51 15.95
CA GLU A 87 -0.82 -7.82 14.89
C GLU A 87 -1.01 -6.79 13.77
N LEU A 88 0.05 -6.06 13.45
CA LEU A 88 0.12 -5.10 12.37
C LEU A 88 0.85 -5.76 11.19
N GLU A 89 0.09 -6.11 10.16
CA GLU A 89 0.59 -6.73 8.94
C GLU A 89 0.80 -5.66 7.87
N THR A 90 2.05 -5.43 7.47
CA THR A 90 2.39 -4.48 6.41
C THR A 90 2.13 -5.12 5.05
N VAL A 91 1.08 -4.69 4.36
CA VAL A 91 0.65 -5.24 3.06
C VAL A 91 1.25 -4.46 1.89
N MET A 92 1.49 -3.16 2.08
CA MET A 92 2.16 -2.35 1.07
C MET A 92 3.18 -1.45 1.74
N SER A 93 4.37 -1.43 1.17
CA SER A 93 5.42 -0.49 1.52
C SER A 93 6.00 0.12 0.24
N ARG A 94 6.29 1.42 0.28
CA ARG A 94 6.95 2.14 -0.79
C ARG A 94 8.32 2.57 -0.31
N ARG A 95 9.37 2.22 -1.03
CA ARG A 95 10.71 2.77 -0.76
C ARG A 95 10.82 4.17 -1.37
N LYS A 96 11.30 5.13 -0.58
CA LYS A 96 11.67 6.48 -1.04
C LYS A 96 13.06 6.79 -0.51
N GLY A 97 14.08 6.58 -1.34
CA GLY A 97 15.48 6.54 -0.89
C GLY A 97 15.73 5.37 0.07
N ASN A 98 16.51 5.60 1.13
CA ASN A 98 16.81 4.59 2.17
C ASN A 98 15.67 4.40 3.19
N LYS A 99 14.52 5.07 3.02
CA LYS A 99 13.37 4.97 3.93
C LYS A 99 12.27 4.13 3.31
N THR A 100 11.77 3.17 4.09
CA THR A 100 10.59 2.37 3.77
C THR A 100 9.36 3.05 4.36
N HIS A 101 8.45 3.51 3.51
CA HIS A 101 7.18 4.09 3.92
C HIS A 101 6.10 3.00 3.89
N ILE A 102 5.50 2.72 5.04
CA ILE A 102 4.35 1.81 5.12
C ILE A 102 3.13 2.57 4.58
N THR A 103 2.53 2.06 3.50
CA THR A 103 1.37 2.70 2.84
C THR A 103 0.07 1.99 3.16
N LYS A 104 0.13 0.71 3.56
CA LYS A 104 -1.06 -0.05 3.98
C LYS A 104 -0.73 -1.11 5.01
N THR A 105 -1.46 -1.06 6.11
CA THR A 105 -1.36 -2.00 7.23
C THR A 105 -2.73 -2.63 7.47
N ARG A 106 -2.77 -3.96 7.66
CA ARG A 106 -3.93 -4.64 8.22
C ARG A 106 -3.73 -4.79 9.73
N ILE A 107 -4.80 -4.62 10.49
CA ILE A 107 -4.78 -4.73 11.94
C ILE A 107 -5.58 -5.97 12.31
N ARG A 108 -4.95 -6.91 12.99
CA ARG A 108 -5.55 -8.17 13.43
C ARG A 108 -5.48 -8.27 14.94
N GLY A 109 -6.54 -8.77 15.57
CA GLY A 109 -6.54 -9.04 17.02
C GLY A 109 -5.70 -10.27 17.31
N PHE A 110 -4.69 -10.15 18.17
CA PHE A 110 -3.78 -11.26 18.48
C PHE A 110 -4.53 -12.50 19.00
N LEU A 111 -5.42 -12.29 19.99
CA LEU A 111 -6.21 -13.36 20.60
C LEU A 111 -7.43 -13.76 19.76
N SER A 112 -8.16 -12.80 19.21
CA SER A 112 -9.40 -13.08 18.47
C SER A 112 -9.14 -13.59 17.05
N ARG A 113 -7.91 -13.43 16.54
CA ARG A 113 -7.51 -13.77 15.17
C ARG A 113 -8.36 -13.08 14.10
N ARG A 114 -9.07 -11.99 14.44
CA ARG A 114 -9.98 -11.24 13.58
C ARG A 114 -9.38 -9.93 13.08
N TYR A 115 -9.69 -9.56 11.85
CA TYR A 115 -9.29 -8.28 11.28
C TYR A 115 -10.23 -7.15 11.69
N LEU A 116 -9.65 -5.97 11.90
CA LEU A 116 -10.40 -4.72 12.04
C LEU A 116 -10.74 -4.18 10.65
N CYS A 117 -12.03 -4.15 10.33
CA CYS A 117 -12.52 -3.71 9.02
C CYS A 117 -13.55 -2.59 9.17
N PHE A 118 -13.70 -1.77 8.12
CA PHE A 118 -14.87 -0.90 7.97
C PHE A 118 -15.93 -1.62 7.14
N ASN A 119 -17.18 -1.61 7.59
CA ASN A 119 -18.29 -2.05 6.76
C ASN A 119 -18.77 -0.93 5.81
N ARG A 120 -19.72 -1.23 4.91
CA ARG A 120 -20.30 -0.27 3.96
C ARG A 120 -20.95 0.96 4.60
N LYS A 121 -21.29 0.88 5.90
CA LYS A 121 -21.86 1.98 6.68
C LYS A 121 -20.80 2.79 7.44
N GLY A 122 -19.51 2.54 7.19
CA GLY A 122 -18.39 3.20 7.87
C GLY A 122 -18.21 2.75 9.33
N LYS A 123 -18.86 1.67 9.78
CA LYS A 123 -18.69 1.16 11.14
C LYS A 123 -17.52 0.18 11.21
N LEU A 124 -16.75 0.29 12.29
CA LEU A 124 -15.69 -0.67 12.62
C LEU A 124 -16.31 -2.01 13.05
N VAL A 125 -15.89 -3.07 12.38
CA VAL A 125 -16.35 -4.44 12.61
C VAL A 125 -15.16 -5.39 12.70
N ALA A 126 -15.31 -6.45 13.49
CA ALA A 126 -14.33 -7.53 13.56
C ALA A 126 -14.71 -8.61 12.52
N TRP A 127 -13.86 -8.80 11.51
CA TRP A 127 -14.09 -9.76 10.43
C TRP A 127 -13.23 -11.02 10.67
N PRO A 128 -13.79 -12.24 10.53
CA PRO A 128 -12.98 -13.46 10.58
C PRO A 128 -11.94 -13.50 9.44
N GLU A 129 -10.89 -14.29 9.61
CA GLU A 129 -9.92 -14.59 8.56
C GLU A 129 -10.58 -15.26 7.35
#